data_AF-A0A1M4YU14-F1
#
_entry.id   AF-A0A1M4YU14-F1
#
_cell.length_a   1.000
_cell.length_b   1.000
_cell.length_c   1.000
_cell.angle_alpha   90.00
_cell.angle_beta   90.00
_cell.angle_gamma   90.00
#
_symmetry.space_group_name_H-M   'P 1'
#
loop_
_entity.id
_entity.type
_entity.pdbx_description
1 polymer ?
#
loop_
_entity_poly.entity_id
_entity_poly.type
_entity_poly.pdbx_seq_one_letter_code
_entity_poly.pdbx_strand_id
1 'polypeptide(L)'
;MDFSGIQTENKEKLIKSFKNKVIRSLDNFKYEYNIKTKIEKELTEPADILGSFLDRIKNEINKPIYLLIDEYDHFANELLSFNLDLFKDSVTKHGFVRKFYEEIKKGTETIIERLFMTGVSPIMLDSLTSGFNITMNITLSPEFNEMLGFKEEEVKELLEYYDIYSEEL
;
A
#
# COMPACT_ATOMS: atom_id res chain seq x y z
N MET A 1 1.54 0.05 6.85
CA MET A 1 0.32 -0.67 6.46
C MET A 1 0.75 -1.88 5.67
N ASP A 2 0.09 -3.02 5.84
CA ASP A 2 0.41 -4.26 5.13
C ASP A 2 -0.87 -4.77 4.45
N PHE A 3 -0.87 -4.78 3.12
CA PHE A 3 -2.00 -5.14 2.27
C PHE A 3 -1.97 -6.58 1.76
N SER A 4 -1.08 -7.42 2.30
CA SER A 4 -1.12 -8.88 2.11
C SER A 4 -2.46 -9.48 2.54
N GLY A 5 -2.93 -10.52 1.85
CA GLY A 5 -4.10 -11.29 2.28
C GLY A 5 -5.43 -10.51 2.34
N ILE A 6 -5.54 -9.41 1.59
CA ILE A 6 -6.83 -8.76 1.31
C ILE A 6 -7.70 -9.73 0.50
N GLN A 7 -8.96 -9.86 0.89
CA GLN A 7 -9.91 -10.81 0.34
C GLN A 7 -10.50 -10.29 -0.97
N THR A 8 -10.44 -11.08 -2.05
CA THR A 8 -10.80 -10.64 -3.41
C THR A 8 -12.02 -11.37 -4.00
N GLU A 9 -12.72 -12.20 -3.22
CA GLU A 9 -13.79 -13.06 -3.74
C GLU A 9 -15.03 -12.28 -4.19
N ASN A 10 -15.34 -11.16 -3.52
CA ASN A 10 -16.40 -10.25 -3.92
C ASN A 10 -16.17 -8.84 -3.34
N LYS A 11 -16.94 -7.87 -3.85
CA LYS A 11 -16.82 -6.45 -3.48
C LYS A 11 -16.95 -6.18 -1.98
N GLU A 12 -17.89 -6.85 -1.31
CA GLU A 12 -18.13 -6.63 0.13
C GLU A 12 -16.94 -7.11 0.97
N LYS A 13 -16.45 -8.33 0.70
CA LYS A 13 -15.26 -8.88 1.36
C LYS A 13 -14.01 -8.06 1.08
N LEU A 14 -13.86 -7.57 -0.15
CA LEU A 14 -12.76 -6.71 -0.55
C LEU A 14 -12.73 -5.41 0.23
N ILE A 15 -13.84 -4.67 0.24
CA ILE A 15 -13.94 -3.42 1.01
C ILE A 15 -13.72 -3.68 2.50
N LYS A 16 -14.33 -4.74 3.05
CA LYS A 16 -14.23 -5.08 4.47
C LYS A 16 -12.82 -5.47 4.88
N SER A 17 -12.15 -6.33 4.13
CA SER A 17 -10.77 -6.78 4.44
C SER A 17 -9.77 -5.63 4.29
N PHE A 18 -9.89 -4.80 3.24
CA PHE A 18 -9.11 -3.58 3.06
C PHE A 18 -9.29 -2.62 4.24
N LYS A 19 -10.56 -2.32 4.59
CA LYS A 19 -10.91 -1.50 5.76
C LYS A 19 -10.26 -2.03 7.04
N ASN A 20 -10.30 -3.34 7.27
CA ASN A 20 -9.72 -3.95 8.46
C ASN A 20 -8.19 -3.79 8.50
N LYS A 21 -7.48 -3.91 7.37
CA LYS A 21 -6.03 -3.66 7.29
C LYS A 21 -5.68 -2.20 7.62
N VAL A 22 -6.48 -1.26 7.13
CA VAL A 22 -6.33 0.18 7.46
C VAL A 22 -6.55 0.40 8.96
N ILE A 23 -7.69 -0.02 9.51
CA ILE A 23 -8.01 0.14 10.94
C ILE A 23 -6.92 -0.46 11.81
N ARG A 24 -6.48 -1.69 11.51
CA ARG A 24 -5.42 -2.38 12.26
C ARG A 24 -4.11 -1.58 12.24
N SER A 25 -3.73 -1.05 11.08
CA SER A 25 -2.52 -0.24 10.96
C SER A 25 -2.60 1.05 11.78
N LEU A 26 -3.76 1.73 11.76
CA LEU A 26 -3.99 2.93 12.56
C LEU A 26 -4.02 2.62 14.06
N ASP A 27 -4.67 1.53 14.48
CA ASP A 27 -4.68 1.08 15.88
C ASP A 27 -3.26 0.78 16.37
N ASN A 28 -2.46 0.06 15.59
CA ASN A 28 -1.06 -0.25 15.92
C ASN A 28 -0.23 1.03 16.08
N PHE A 29 -0.32 1.95 15.11
CA PHE A 29 0.36 3.24 15.18
C PHE A 29 -0.06 4.02 16.42
N LYS A 30 -1.36 4.06 16.73
CA LYS A 30 -1.82 4.73 17.95
C LYS A 30 -1.23 4.11 19.21
N TYR A 31 -1.22 2.79 19.29
CA TYR A 31 -0.71 2.08 20.46
C TYR A 31 0.79 2.35 20.65
N GLU A 32 1.58 2.25 19.59
CA GLU A 32 3.03 2.43 19.61
C GLU A 32 3.44 3.86 20.02
N TYR A 33 2.71 4.87 19.53
CA TYR A 33 3.01 6.28 19.78
C TYR A 33 2.14 6.93 20.88
N ASN A 34 1.34 6.13 21.59
CA ASN A 34 0.42 6.57 22.65
C ASN A 34 -0.54 7.70 22.20
N ILE A 35 -1.10 7.57 21.00
CA ILE A 35 -2.03 8.53 20.39
C ILE A 35 -3.47 8.24 20.86
N LYS A 36 -4.16 9.29 21.30
CA LYS A 36 -5.53 9.26 21.85
C LYS A 36 -6.60 9.42 20.78
N THR A 37 -6.29 10.00 19.62
CA THR A 37 -7.20 10.23 18.49
C THR A 37 -8.10 9.03 18.22
N LYS A 38 -9.42 9.23 18.20
CA LYS A 38 -10.39 8.16 17.91
C LYS A 38 -10.29 7.73 16.44
N ILE A 39 -10.41 6.43 16.18
CA ILE A 39 -10.61 5.86 14.84
C ILE A 39 -12.09 5.57 14.67
N GLU A 40 -12.71 6.11 13.62
CA GLU A 40 -14.14 5.95 13.33
C GLU A 40 -14.41 4.61 12.62
N LYS A 41 -14.27 3.49 13.36
CA LYS A 41 -14.37 2.11 12.83
C LYS A 41 -15.73 1.77 12.21
N GLU A 42 -16.77 2.54 12.52
CA GLU A 42 -18.13 2.34 12.00
C GLU A 42 -18.30 2.83 10.56
N LEU A 43 -17.43 3.72 10.06
CA LEU A 43 -17.51 4.23 8.69
C LEU A 43 -17.29 3.10 7.67
N THR A 44 -18.07 3.08 6.59
CA THR A 44 -17.99 2.01 5.59
C THR A 44 -16.72 2.10 4.74
N GLU A 45 -16.37 3.31 4.30
CA GLU A 45 -15.30 3.53 3.33
C GLU A 45 -13.92 3.68 4.04
N PRO A 46 -12.89 2.93 3.60
CA PRO A 46 -11.53 3.07 4.15
C PRO A 46 -10.97 4.50 4.04
N ALA A 47 -11.33 5.22 2.97
CA ALA A 47 -10.94 6.60 2.73
C ALA A 47 -11.41 7.52 3.86
N ASP A 48 -12.70 7.45 4.22
CA ASP A 48 -13.27 8.31 5.27
C ASP A 48 -12.65 8.03 6.65
N ILE A 49 -12.30 6.77 6.92
CA ILE A 49 -11.60 6.38 8.16
C ILE A 49 -10.22 7.02 8.21
N LEU A 50 -9.44 6.90 7.13
CA LEU A 50 -8.11 7.49 7.06
C LEU A 50 -8.17 9.02 7.14
N GLY A 51 -9.03 9.65 6.35
CA GLY A 51 -9.21 11.11 6.34
C GLY A 51 -9.58 11.64 7.73
N SER A 52 -10.57 11.03 8.40
CA SER A 52 -10.95 11.43 9.76
C SER A 52 -9.83 11.26 10.77
N PHE A 53 -9.02 10.21 10.63
CA PHE A 53 -7.85 9.99 11.49
C PHE A 53 -6.78 11.08 11.27
N LEU A 54 -6.42 11.35 10.02
CA LEU A 54 -5.42 12.37 9.65
C LEU A 54 -5.84 13.78 10.10
N ASP A 55 -7.12 14.11 9.96
CA ASP A 55 -7.66 15.40 10.38
C ASP A 55 -7.63 15.62 11.90
N ARG A 56 -7.72 14.55 12.68
CA ARG A 56 -7.67 14.62 14.15
C ARG A 56 -6.24 14.63 14.64
N ILE A 57 -5.43 13.70 14.13
CA ILE A 57 -4.07 13.51 14.64
C ILE A 57 -3.17 14.72 14.38
N LYS A 58 -3.40 15.49 13.31
CA LYS A 58 -2.67 16.75 13.04
C LYS A 58 -2.79 17.79 14.14
N ASN A 59 -3.85 17.72 14.95
CA ASN A 59 -4.05 18.61 16.10
C ASN A 59 -3.54 18.00 17.42
N GLU A 60 -3.18 16.71 17.41
CA GLU A 60 -2.71 15.99 18.59
C GLU A 60 -1.18 15.89 18.61
N ILE A 61 -0.55 15.68 17.45
CA ILE A 61 0.91 15.57 17.33
C ILE A 61 1.47 16.78 16.60
N ASN A 62 2.66 17.22 17.03
CA ASN A 62 3.44 18.25 16.33
C ASN A 62 4.63 17.62 15.58
N LYS A 63 4.40 16.46 14.96
CA LYS A 63 5.42 15.70 14.24
C LYS A 63 4.85 15.16 12.92
N PRO A 64 5.66 15.10 11.86
CA PRO A 64 5.24 14.49 10.61
C PRO A 64 5.01 12.98 10.77
N ILE A 65 4.14 12.43 9.93
CA ILE A 65 3.90 10.98 9.81
C ILE A 65 4.61 10.46 8.57
N TYR A 66 5.24 9.30 8.70
CA TYR A 66 5.77 8.54 7.56
C TYR A 66 4.82 7.37 7.30
N LEU A 67 4.26 7.32 6.10
CA LEU A 67 3.35 6.26 5.69
C LEU A 67 4.09 5.23 4.85
N LEU A 68 4.21 4.01 5.39
CA LEU A 68 4.73 2.85 4.67
C LEU A 68 3.54 1.97 4.27
N ILE A 69 3.44 1.54 3.01
CA ILE A 69 2.43 0.59 2.53
C ILE A 69 3.13 -0.58 1.86
N ASP A 70 3.05 -1.74 2.48
CA ASP A 70 3.58 -2.98 1.92
C ASP A 70 2.53 -3.76 1.16
N GLU A 71 2.97 -4.47 0.13
CA GLU A 71 2.16 -5.25 -0.80
C GLU A 71 0.94 -4.49 -1.36
N TYR A 72 1.15 -3.24 -1.77
CA TYR A 72 0.05 -2.34 -2.14
C TYR A 72 -0.80 -2.85 -3.32
N ASP A 73 -0.22 -3.70 -4.17
CA ASP A 73 -0.80 -4.25 -5.40
C ASP A 73 -1.24 -5.71 -5.27
N HIS A 74 -0.99 -6.38 -4.13
CA HIS A 74 -1.25 -7.81 -3.98
C HIS A 74 -2.69 -8.19 -4.36
N PHE A 75 -3.67 -7.49 -3.78
CA PHE A 75 -5.09 -7.71 -4.11
C PHE A 75 -5.42 -7.34 -5.56
N ALA A 76 -4.74 -6.35 -6.14
CA ALA A 76 -4.96 -5.94 -7.52
C ALA A 76 -4.49 -7.03 -8.49
N ASN A 77 -3.35 -7.67 -8.23
CA ASN A 77 -2.83 -8.78 -9.03
C ASN A 77 -3.77 -9.99 -9.00
N GLU A 78 -4.34 -10.32 -7.84
CA GLU A 78 -5.36 -11.37 -7.73
C GLU A 78 -6.62 -11.04 -8.54
N LEU A 79 -7.13 -9.81 -8.42
CA LEU A 79 -8.33 -9.38 -9.16
C LEU A 79 -8.08 -9.34 -10.67
N LEU A 80 -6.90 -8.93 -11.13
CA LEU A 80 -6.54 -8.98 -12.55
C LEU A 80 -6.53 -10.40 -13.10
N SER A 81 -6.16 -11.38 -12.27
CA SER A 81 -6.08 -12.79 -12.66
C SER A 81 -7.45 -13.47 -12.76
N PHE A 82 -8.39 -13.12 -11.87
CA PHE A 82 -9.64 -13.89 -11.72
C PHE A 82 -10.94 -13.07 -11.77
N ASN A 83 -10.90 -11.74 -11.65
CA ASN A 83 -12.09 -10.89 -11.57
C ASN A 83 -11.85 -9.45 -12.06
N LEU A 84 -11.65 -9.31 -13.38
CA LEU A 84 -11.31 -8.04 -14.02
C LEU A 84 -12.41 -6.96 -13.88
N ASP A 85 -13.68 -7.35 -13.79
CA ASP A 85 -14.78 -6.41 -13.56
C ASP A 85 -14.73 -5.83 -12.14
N LEU A 86 -14.48 -6.66 -11.13
CA LEU A 86 -14.29 -6.19 -9.75
C LEU A 86 -13.02 -5.33 -9.62
N PHE A 87 -11.94 -5.67 -10.34
CA PHE A 87 -10.75 -4.81 -10.43
C PHE A 87 -11.14 -3.41 -10.93
N LYS A 88 -11.83 -3.32 -12.08
CA LYS A 88 -12.27 -2.05 -12.66
C LYS A 88 -13.16 -1.28 -11.70
N ASP A 89 -14.15 -1.92 -11.12
CA ASP A 89 -15.08 -1.28 -10.18
C ASP A 89 -14.40 -0.77 -8.90
N SER A 90 -13.30 -1.39 -8.49
CA SER A 90 -12.61 -1.07 -7.23
C SER A 90 -11.49 -0.04 -7.39
N VAL A 91 -10.80 -0.03 -8.53
CA VAL A 91 -9.58 0.77 -8.76
C VAL A 91 -9.83 1.99 -9.68
N THR A 92 -10.89 1.98 -10.50
CA THR A 92 -11.17 3.09 -11.44
C THR A 92 -11.91 4.28 -10.79
N LYS A 93 -12.48 5.19 -11.60
CA LYS A 93 -12.97 6.53 -11.22
C LYS A 93 -13.94 6.58 -10.03
N HIS A 94 -14.73 5.54 -9.80
CA HIS A 94 -15.69 5.47 -8.68
C HIS A 94 -15.29 4.46 -7.59
N GLY A 95 -14.11 3.86 -7.73
CA GLY A 95 -13.62 2.81 -6.86
C GLY A 95 -13.17 3.31 -5.49
N PHE A 96 -13.41 2.52 -4.46
CA PHE A 96 -13.05 2.86 -3.08
C PHE A 96 -11.53 2.94 -2.89
N VAL A 97 -10.76 2.14 -3.66
CA VAL A 97 -9.30 2.14 -3.60
C VAL A 97 -8.77 3.50 -4.06
N ARG A 98 -9.30 4.02 -5.16
CA ARG A 98 -8.93 5.35 -5.65
C ARG A 98 -9.17 6.44 -4.61
N LYS A 99 -10.36 6.46 -3.99
CA LYS A 99 -10.68 7.43 -2.93
C LYS A 99 -9.70 7.33 -1.76
N PHE A 100 -9.32 6.11 -1.37
CA PHE A 100 -8.36 5.89 -0.29
C PHE A 100 -6.99 6.52 -0.60
N TYR A 101 -6.48 6.32 -1.80
CA TYR A 101 -5.22 6.93 -2.22
C TYR A 101 -5.33 8.45 -2.43
N GLU A 102 -6.47 8.97 -2.90
CA GLU A 102 -6.75 10.42 -2.93
C GLU A 102 -6.67 11.03 -1.51
N GLU A 103 -7.17 10.34 -0.48
CA GLU A 103 -7.02 10.78 0.92
C GLU A 103 -5.57 10.74 1.42
N ILE A 104 -4.78 9.73 1.03
CA ILE A 104 -3.34 9.72 1.31
C ILE A 104 -2.67 10.95 0.71
N LYS A 105 -2.98 11.28 -0.55
CA LYS A 105 -2.43 12.45 -1.24
C LYS A 105 -2.78 13.75 -0.51
N LYS A 106 -4.03 13.94 -0.08
CA LYS A 106 -4.40 15.09 0.78
C LYS A 106 -3.62 15.08 2.09
N GLY A 107 -3.39 13.91 2.67
CA GLY A 107 -2.52 13.71 3.82
C GLY A 107 -1.09 14.23 3.59
N THR A 108 -0.54 14.05 2.38
CA THR A 108 0.81 14.54 2.04
C THR A 108 0.93 16.05 1.95
N GLU A 109 -0.19 16.75 1.75
CA GLU A 109 -0.24 18.21 1.77
C GLU A 109 -0.38 18.77 3.20
N THR A 110 -0.49 17.90 4.22
CA THR A 110 -0.81 18.31 5.60
C THR A 110 0.14 17.73 6.65
N ILE A 111 0.12 16.42 6.90
CA ILE A 111 0.86 15.77 8.00
C ILE A 111 1.74 14.60 7.56
N ILE A 112 1.46 13.99 6.40
CA ILE A 112 2.25 12.90 5.86
C ILE A 112 3.45 13.49 5.13
N GLU A 113 4.62 13.44 5.73
CA GLU A 113 5.84 14.00 5.12
C GLU A 113 6.43 13.07 4.06
N ARG A 114 6.33 11.76 4.29
CA ARG A 114 6.88 10.75 3.39
C ARG A 114 5.90 9.60 3.21
N LEU A 115 5.82 9.14 1.96
CA LEU A 115 5.12 7.94 1.57
C LEU A 115 6.12 6.99 0.91
N PHE A 116 6.14 5.74 1.34
CA PHE A 116 6.88 4.68 0.68
C PHE A 116 5.96 3.48 0.49
N MET A 117 6.01 2.87 -0.69
CA MET A 117 5.13 1.76 -1.05
C MET A 117 5.93 0.65 -1.72
N THR A 118 5.67 -0.59 -1.33
CA THR A 118 6.31 -1.79 -1.91
C THR A 118 5.26 -2.71 -2.53
N GLY A 119 5.63 -3.35 -3.63
CA GLY A 119 4.76 -4.18 -4.45
C GLY A 119 5.52 -4.76 -5.62
N VAL A 120 4.87 -5.61 -6.42
CA VAL A 120 5.51 -6.28 -7.57
C VAL A 120 5.19 -5.55 -8.88
N SER A 121 3.95 -5.11 -9.03
CA SER A 121 3.35 -4.60 -10.26
C SER A 121 2.85 -3.16 -10.09
N PRO A 122 3.28 -2.21 -10.94
CA PRO A 122 2.80 -0.83 -10.91
C PRO A 122 1.39 -0.65 -11.51
N ILE A 123 0.78 -1.70 -12.10
CA ILE A 123 -0.49 -1.62 -12.85
C ILE A 123 -1.58 -0.93 -12.04
N MET A 124 -1.66 -1.25 -10.75
CA MET A 124 -2.64 -0.66 -9.85
C MET A 124 -2.49 0.85 -9.74
N LEU A 125 -1.27 1.36 -9.53
CA LEU A 125 -0.99 2.80 -9.39
C LEU A 125 -1.26 3.53 -10.71
N ASP A 126 -0.84 2.95 -11.84
CA ASP A 126 -1.12 3.51 -13.17
C ASP A 126 -2.63 3.59 -13.45
N SER A 127 -3.39 2.65 -12.91
CA SER A 127 -4.87 2.61 -13.04
C SER A 127 -5.59 3.65 -12.20
N LEU A 128 -4.96 4.25 -11.19
CA LEU A 128 -5.57 5.27 -10.33
C LEU A 128 -5.77 6.63 -11.02
N THR A 129 -5.26 6.82 -12.25
CA THR A 129 -5.35 8.08 -13.02
C THR A 129 -4.88 9.30 -12.19
N SER A 130 -5.41 10.51 -12.42
CA SER A 130 -5.04 11.73 -11.67
C SER A 130 -5.37 11.72 -10.17
N GLY A 131 -6.02 10.66 -9.65
CA GLY A 131 -6.36 10.55 -8.23
C GLY A 131 -5.12 10.41 -7.33
N PHE A 132 -4.04 9.79 -7.82
CA PHE A 132 -2.83 9.55 -7.04
C PHE A 132 -1.53 9.77 -7.83
N ASN A 133 -1.41 10.94 -8.46
CA ASN A 133 -0.28 11.30 -9.33
C ASN A 133 0.95 11.85 -8.60
N ILE A 134 1.21 11.41 -7.36
CA ILE A 134 2.34 11.88 -6.53
C ILE A 134 3.43 10.81 -6.35
N THR A 135 3.26 9.64 -6.96
CA THR A 135 4.19 8.52 -6.86
C THR A 135 5.25 8.58 -7.95
N MET A 136 6.45 8.08 -7.62
CA MET A 136 7.55 7.87 -8.55
C MET A 136 8.00 6.43 -8.40
N ASN A 137 7.98 5.65 -9.48
CA ASN A 137 8.50 4.29 -9.47
C ASN A 137 10.03 4.36 -9.57
N ILE A 138 10.71 3.87 -8.52
CA ILE A 138 12.17 3.87 -8.39
C ILE A 138 12.78 2.47 -8.49
N THR A 139 11.99 1.44 -8.81
CA THR A 139 12.45 0.04 -8.86
C THR A 139 13.66 -0.16 -9.77
N LEU A 140 13.71 0.57 -10.89
CA LEU A 140 14.80 0.49 -11.87
C LEU A 140 15.85 1.60 -11.73
N SER A 141 15.76 2.43 -10.68
CA SER A 141 16.75 3.47 -10.42
C SER A 141 18.07 2.81 -10.00
N PRO A 142 19.22 3.10 -10.64
CA PRO A 142 20.50 2.48 -10.29
C PRO A 142 20.92 2.67 -8.82
N GLU A 143 20.41 3.70 -8.14
CA GLU A 143 20.67 3.99 -6.74
C GLU A 143 19.83 3.13 -5.78
N PHE A 144 18.74 2.53 -6.27
CA PHE A 144 17.74 1.82 -5.47
C PHE A 144 17.50 0.37 -5.94
N ASN A 145 17.89 0.01 -7.16
CA ASN A 145 17.66 -1.32 -7.75
C ASN A 145 18.37 -2.45 -6.98
N GLU A 146 19.44 -2.14 -6.27
CA GLU A 146 20.18 -3.07 -5.40
C GLU A 146 19.74 -3.03 -3.94
N MET A 147 18.76 -2.19 -3.56
CA MET A 147 18.30 -2.12 -2.16
C MET A 147 17.40 -3.29 -1.75
N LEU A 148 16.78 -3.97 -2.71
CA LEU A 148 15.84 -5.07 -2.49
C LEU A 148 16.08 -6.18 -3.51
N GLY A 149 16.04 -7.44 -3.06
CA GLY A 149 16.34 -8.61 -3.89
C GLY A 149 17.78 -9.07 -3.75
N PHE A 150 18.24 -9.86 -4.71
CA PHE A 150 19.62 -10.33 -4.78
C PHE A 150 20.32 -9.71 -5.98
N LYS A 151 21.59 -9.34 -5.80
CA LYS A 151 22.51 -9.07 -6.90
C LYS A 151 22.82 -10.36 -7.64
N GLU A 152 23.23 -10.24 -8.89
CA GLU A 152 23.67 -11.39 -9.69
C GLU A 152 24.77 -12.20 -8.97
N GLU A 153 25.71 -11.50 -8.34
CA GLU A 153 26.79 -12.09 -7.54
C GLU A 153 26.25 -12.89 -6.35
N GLU A 154 25.30 -12.32 -5.60
CA GLU A 154 24.67 -12.99 -4.45
C GLU A 154 23.85 -14.22 -4.88
N VAL A 155 23.19 -14.16 -6.05
CA VAL A 155 22.50 -15.32 -6.63
C VAL A 155 23.50 -16.41 -7.01
N LYS A 156 24.62 -16.06 -7.66
CA LYS A 156 25.66 -17.03 -8.02
C LYS A 156 26.26 -17.68 -6.78
N GLU A 157 26.62 -16.90 -5.76
CA GLU A 157 27.13 -17.43 -4.49
C GLU A 157 26.14 -18.38 -3.82
N LEU A 158 24.83 -18.05 -3.83
CA LEU A 158 23.80 -18.94 -3.28
C LEU A 158 23.67 -20.24 -4.10
N LEU A 159 23.69 -20.16 -5.42
CA LEU A 159 23.60 -21.34 -6.29
C LEU A 159 24.82 -22.26 -6.11
N GLU A 160 26.01 -21.69 -5.97
CA GLU A 160 27.23 -22.44 -5.66
C GLU A 160 27.15 -23.07 -4.27
N TYR A 161 26.72 -22.33 -3.25
CA TYR A 161 26.58 -22.82 -1.88
C TYR A 161 25.66 -24.04 -1.76
N TYR A 162 24.61 -24.12 -2.58
CA TYR A 162 23.67 -25.25 -2.59
C TYR A 162 24.03 -26.36 -3.59
N ASP A 163 25.19 -26.29 -4.27
CA ASP A 163 25.59 -27.22 -5.35
C ASP A 163 24.57 -27.30 -6.51
N ILE A 164 23.88 -26.19 -6.81
CA ILE A 164 22.88 -26.09 -7.89
C ILE A 164 23.47 -25.34 -9.12
N TYR A 165 24.62 -24.68 -8.96
CA TYR A 165 25.24 -23.90 -10.01
C TYR A 165 25.68 -24.77 -11.22
N SER A 166 25.39 -24.27 -12.42
CA SER A 166 25.82 -24.81 -13.71
C SER A 166 26.38 -23.67 -14.56
N GLU A 167 27.49 -23.88 -15.25
CA GLU A 167 28.05 -22.90 -16.21
C GLU A 167 27.12 -22.61 -17.40
N GLU A 168 26.04 -23.39 -17.56
CA GLU A 168 25.02 -23.23 -18.62
C GLU A 168 23.79 -22.38 -18.18
N LEU A 169 23.74 -21.91 -16.93
CA LEU A 169 22.71 -20.97 -16.42
C LEU A 169 23.09 -19.51 -16.74
#